data_AF-A0A6A6X8R9-F1
#
_entry.id   AF-A0A6A6X8R9-F1
#
_cell.length_a   1.000
_cell.length_b   1.000
_cell.length_c   1.000
_cell.angle_alpha   90.00
_cell.angle_beta   90.00
_cell.angle_gamma   90.00
#
_symmetry.space_group_name_H-M   'P 1'
#
loop_
_entity.id
_entity.type
_entity.pdbx_description
1 polymer ?
#
loop_
_entity_poly.entity_id
_entity_poly.type
_entity_poly.pdbx_seq_one_letter_code
_entity_poly.pdbx_strand_id
1 'polypeptide(L)'
;MPAKPTIEAPSELAARLRLDRDHWRTRSLRQDSQLLAADLHIKAFQHNIFTLTTANTDLQNRLDKAMENYKMRNSDYHTMCDRNYQLIELIENCENRNTKLRKSDRMKEKVHQRNLRLKAQIQGHVCGNKGDNEQTILEALAAANERIEELEKAGEKLLDALDWMGDSDGSDSSEEGEEENGELSRVGLVEAEVAFRGILEDETFREHKALWEDLLEP
;
A
#
# COMPACT_ATOMS: atom_id res chain seq x y z
N MET A 1 45.93 5.95 -97.04
CA MET A 1 45.94 7.25 -97.73
C MET A 1 44.66 7.98 -97.37
N PRO A 2 44.69 9.06 -96.57
CA PRO A 2 43.48 9.80 -96.24
C PRO A 2 42.97 10.55 -97.48
N ALA A 3 41.66 10.47 -97.74
CA ALA A 3 41.00 11.15 -98.84
C ALA A 3 41.17 12.68 -98.69
N LYS A 4 41.52 13.37 -99.78
CA LYS A 4 41.58 14.83 -99.84
C LYS A 4 40.18 15.41 -99.57
N PRO A 5 40.05 16.41 -98.68
CA PRO A 5 38.77 17.06 -98.45
C PRO A 5 38.31 17.77 -99.72
N THR A 6 37.12 17.42 -100.19
CA THR A 6 36.42 18.14 -101.26
C THR A 6 36.05 19.54 -100.74
N ILE A 7 36.55 20.59 -101.39
CA ILE A 7 36.24 21.97 -101.04
C ILE A 7 34.80 22.24 -101.48
N GLU A 8 33.90 22.32 -100.50
CA GLU A 8 32.48 22.64 -100.71
C GLU A 8 32.33 24.02 -101.38
N ALA A 9 31.32 24.17 -102.24
CA ALA A 9 31.02 25.46 -102.83
C ALA A 9 30.65 26.46 -101.71
N PRO A 10 31.08 27.73 -101.78
CA PRO A 10 30.84 28.72 -100.72
C PRO A 10 29.36 28.87 -100.31
N SER A 11 28.44 28.62 -101.25
CA SER A 11 26.99 28.62 -101.02
C SER A 11 26.50 27.47 -100.15
N GLU A 12 27.07 26.27 -100.31
CA GLU A 12 26.71 25.07 -99.53
C GLU A 12 27.20 25.21 -98.09
N LEU A 13 28.43 25.71 -97.91
CA LEU A 13 28.99 26.01 -96.60
C LEU A 13 28.15 27.05 -95.85
N ALA A 14 27.74 28.13 -96.53
CA ALA A 14 26.90 29.16 -95.94
C ALA A 14 25.50 28.63 -95.54
N ALA A 15 24.92 27.73 -96.33
CA ALA A 15 23.65 27.08 -95.99
C ALA A 15 23.78 26.19 -94.74
N ARG A 16 24.84 25.36 -94.66
CA ARG A 16 25.10 24.53 -93.48
C ARG A 16 25.28 25.36 -92.21
N LEU A 17 26.09 26.42 -92.27
CA LEU A 17 26.33 27.29 -91.10
C LEU A 17 25.04 27.98 -90.61
N ARG A 18 24.11 28.31 -91.52
CA ARG A 18 22.79 28.86 -91.13
C ARG A 18 21.94 27.81 -90.42
N LEU A 19 21.89 26.58 -90.94
CA LEU A 19 21.19 25.47 -90.30
C LEU A 19 21.76 25.16 -88.92
N ASP A 20 23.08 25.09 -88.79
CA ASP A 20 23.75 24.84 -87.51
C ASP A 20 23.43 25.95 -86.51
N ARG A 21 23.51 27.22 -86.93
CA ARG A 21 23.14 28.37 -86.09
C ARG A 21 21.70 28.25 -85.59
N ASP A 22 20.76 27.94 -86.48
CA ASP A 22 19.34 27.86 -86.12
C ASP A 22 19.05 26.63 -85.25
N HIS A 23 19.77 25.52 -85.46
CA HIS A 23 19.75 24.36 -84.58
C HIS A 23 20.25 24.71 -83.16
N TRP A 24 21.41 25.35 -83.05
CA TRP A 24 21.96 25.78 -81.76
C TRP A 24 21.06 26.79 -81.05
N ARG A 25 20.45 27.73 -81.77
CA ARG A 25 19.45 28.67 -81.21
C ARG A 25 18.24 27.95 -80.64
N THR A 26 17.67 27.01 -81.40
CA THR A 26 16.51 26.23 -80.95
C THR A 26 16.85 25.38 -79.73
N ARG A 27 18.05 24.77 -79.74
CA ARG A 27 18.54 23.98 -78.61
C ARG A 27 18.76 24.82 -77.35
N SER A 28 19.38 26.00 -77.49
CA SER A 28 19.59 26.94 -76.38
C SER A 28 18.26 27.35 -75.76
N LEU A 29 17.31 27.81 -76.58
CA LEU A 29 15.97 28.21 -76.11
C LEU A 29 15.25 27.07 -75.38
N ARG A 30 15.36 25.84 -75.89
CA ARG A 30 14.79 24.67 -75.21
C ARG A 30 15.47 24.42 -73.86
N GLN A 31 16.79 24.49 -73.79
CA GLN A 31 17.53 24.32 -72.53
C GLN A 31 17.18 25.42 -71.52
N ASP A 32 17.06 26.67 -71.95
CA ASP A 32 16.66 27.79 -71.10
C ASP A 32 15.26 27.56 -70.52
N SER A 33 14.31 27.11 -71.35
CA SER A 33 12.95 26.76 -70.87
C SER A 33 12.95 25.61 -69.85
N GLN A 34 13.81 24.61 -70.03
CA GLN A 34 13.94 23.47 -69.12
C GLN A 34 14.60 23.88 -67.79
N LEU A 35 15.62 24.75 -67.83
CA LEU A 35 16.25 25.31 -66.64
C LEU A 35 15.28 26.16 -65.83
N LEU A 36 14.48 27.00 -66.49
CA LEU A 36 13.42 27.78 -65.83
C LEU A 36 12.38 26.87 -65.17
N ALA A 37 11.92 25.83 -65.85
CA ALA A 37 10.98 24.87 -65.28
C ALA A 37 11.58 24.14 -64.06
N ALA A 38 12.85 23.73 -64.15
CA ALA A 38 13.55 23.08 -63.05
C ALA A 38 13.72 24.01 -61.83
N ASP A 39 14.07 25.28 -62.06
CA ASP A 39 14.20 26.29 -61.00
C ASP A 39 12.87 26.52 -60.27
N LEU A 40 11.77 26.63 -61.02
CA LEU A 40 10.43 26.74 -60.44
C LEU A 40 10.06 25.50 -59.60
N HIS A 41 10.38 24.31 -60.09
CA HIS A 41 10.17 23.07 -59.34
C HIS A 41 11.01 23.01 -58.06
N ILE A 42 12.29 23.39 -58.12
CA ILE A 42 13.16 23.42 -56.94
C ILE A 42 12.61 24.38 -55.88
N LYS A 43 12.19 25.58 -56.29
CA LYS A 43 11.58 26.55 -55.37
C LYS A 43 10.30 26.02 -54.73
N ALA A 44 9.45 25.33 -55.49
CA ALA A 44 8.25 24.69 -54.96
C ALA A 44 8.60 23.58 -53.94
N PHE A 45 9.60 22.74 -54.23
CA PHE A 45 10.06 21.72 -53.29
C PHE A 45 10.68 22.32 -52.02
N GLN A 46 11.48 23.38 -52.14
CA GLN A 46 12.03 24.08 -50.99
C GLN A 46 10.94 24.62 -50.07
N HIS A 47 9.89 25.22 -50.65
CA HIS A 47 8.74 25.68 -49.88
C HIS A 47 8.00 24.53 -49.18
N ASN A 48 7.79 23.41 -49.88
CA ASN A 48 7.14 22.24 -49.31
C ASN A 48 7.96 21.62 -48.17
N ILE A 49 9.28 21.50 -48.36
CA ILE A 49 10.20 21.00 -47.32
C ILE A 49 10.12 21.91 -46.10
N PHE A 50 10.20 23.22 -46.28
CA PHE A 50 10.11 24.17 -45.17
C PHE A 50 8.79 24.04 -44.38
N THR A 51 7.65 23.96 -45.09
CA THR A 51 6.34 23.78 -44.46
C THR A 51 6.25 22.47 -43.69
N LEU A 52 6.72 21.36 -44.28
CA LEU A 52 6.72 20.05 -43.63
C LEU A 52 7.66 20.00 -42.43
N THR A 53 8.85 20.61 -42.51
CA THR A 53 9.78 20.69 -41.38
C THR A 53 9.17 21.48 -40.23
N THR A 54 8.52 22.61 -40.53
CA THR A 54 7.85 23.42 -39.50
C THR A 54 6.72 22.64 -38.83
N ALA A 55 5.87 21.97 -39.61
CA ALA A 55 4.80 21.13 -39.07
C ALA A 55 5.36 19.97 -38.21
N ASN A 56 6.47 19.36 -38.64
CA ASN A 56 7.11 18.29 -37.87
C ASN A 56 7.66 18.80 -36.53
N THR A 57 8.28 19.99 -36.51
CA THR A 57 8.73 20.61 -35.25
C THR A 57 7.56 20.94 -34.31
N ASP A 58 6.42 21.38 -34.82
CA ASP A 58 5.21 21.61 -34.01
C ASP A 58 4.68 20.29 -33.42
N LEU A 59 4.60 19.23 -34.23
CA LEU A 59 4.19 17.91 -33.78
C LEU A 59 5.12 17.36 -32.69
N GLN A 60 6.43 17.54 -32.85
CA GLN A 60 7.41 17.12 -31.83
C GLN A 60 7.19 17.87 -30.51
N ASN A 61 7.03 19.20 -30.56
CA ASN A 61 6.75 20.00 -29.36
C ASN A 61 5.45 19.58 -28.66
N ARG A 62 4.41 19.21 -29.44
CA ARG A 62 3.14 18.71 -28.90
C ARG A 62 3.29 17.34 -28.26
N LEU A 63 4.08 16.45 -28.88
CA LEU A 63 4.40 15.14 -28.32
C LEU A 63 5.14 15.29 -26.99
N ASP A 64 6.16 16.15 -26.93
CA ASP A 64 6.94 16.37 -25.70
C ASP A 64 6.06 16.89 -24.56
N LYS A 65 5.16 17.85 -24.83
CA LYS A 65 4.17 18.32 -23.85
C LYS A 65 3.21 17.22 -23.41
N ALA A 66 2.75 16.37 -24.33
CA ALA A 66 1.86 15.26 -24.00
C ALA A 66 2.57 14.22 -23.12
N MET A 67 3.84 13.92 -23.38
CA MET A 67 4.64 13.02 -22.55
C MET A 67 4.85 13.59 -21.14
N GLU A 68 5.11 14.88 -21.01
CA GLU A 68 5.28 15.52 -19.69
C GLU A 68 3.98 15.49 -18.89
N ASN A 69 2.85 15.82 -19.53
CA ASN A 69 1.53 15.71 -18.92
C ASN A 69 1.21 14.26 -18.50
N TYR A 70 1.58 13.29 -19.32
CA TYR A 70 1.41 11.87 -19.01
C TYR A 70 2.21 11.49 -17.75
N LYS A 71 3.50 11.89 -17.67
CA LYS A 71 4.33 11.62 -16.49
C LYS A 71 3.75 12.23 -15.22
N MET A 72 3.35 13.50 -15.29
CA MET A 72 2.72 14.21 -14.16
C MET A 72 1.47 13.48 -13.70
N ARG A 73 0.56 13.16 -14.63
CA ARG A 73 -0.69 12.47 -14.32
C ARG A 73 -0.48 11.05 -13.78
N ASN A 74 0.54 10.35 -14.27
CA ASN A 74 0.91 9.03 -13.77
C ASN A 74 1.44 9.11 -12.33
N SER A 75 2.25 10.13 -12.02
CA SER A 75 2.71 10.40 -10.64
C SER A 75 1.56 10.71 -9.69
N ASP A 76 0.60 11.53 -10.13
CA ASP A 76 -0.61 11.84 -9.35
C ASP A 76 -1.43 10.58 -9.09
N TYR A 77 -1.58 9.73 -10.11
CA TYR A 77 -2.28 8.44 -9.99
C TYR A 77 -1.63 7.54 -8.93
N HIS A 78 -0.31 7.35 -8.99
CA HIS A 78 0.41 6.57 -7.97
C HIS A 78 0.23 7.15 -6.57
N THR A 79 0.34 8.47 -6.42
CA THR A 79 0.11 9.15 -5.12
C THR A 79 -1.31 8.88 -4.58
N MET A 80 -2.31 8.85 -5.45
CA MET A 80 -3.68 8.53 -5.05
C MET A 80 -3.86 7.06 -4.70
N CYS A 81 -3.20 6.15 -5.41
CA CYS A 81 -3.16 4.74 -5.05
C CYS A 81 -2.55 4.53 -3.66
N ASP A 82 -1.40 5.15 -3.38
CA ASP A 82 -0.72 5.06 -2.08
C ASP A 82 -1.62 5.57 -0.94
N ARG A 83 -2.30 6.71 -1.15
CA ARG A 83 -3.28 7.23 -0.19
C ARG A 83 -4.46 6.29 -0.01
N ASN A 84 -4.92 5.64 -1.07
CA ASN A 84 -6.02 4.69 -0.98
C ASN A 84 -5.62 3.46 -0.15
N TYR A 85 -4.42 2.93 -0.36
CA TYR A 85 -3.88 1.83 0.46
C TYR A 85 -3.78 2.24 1.94
N GLN A 86 -3.27 3.43 2.24
CA GLN A 86 -3.24 3.96 3.61
C GLN A 86 -4.64 4.09 4.22
N LEU A 87 -5.63 4.53 3.44
CA LEU A 87 -7.02 4.64 3.93
C LEU A 87 -7.63 3.26 4.20
N ILE A 88 -7.35 2.26 3.37
CA ILE A 88 -7.80 0.88 3.58
C ILE A 88 -7.21 0.34 4.89
N GLU A 89 -5.90 0.51 5.11
CA GLU A 89 -5.24 0.09 6.35
C GLU A 89 -5.81 0.80 7.58
N LEU A 90 -6.10 2.10 7.49
CA LEU A 90 -6.75 2.85 8.56
C LEU A 90 -8.17 2.35 8.85
N ILE A 91 -8.93 2.00 7.83
CA ILE A 91 -10.27 1.43 7.98
C ILE A 91 -10.19 0.08 8.72
N GLU A 92 -9.33 -0.83 8.27
CA GLU A 92 -9.13 -2.14 8.91
C GLU A 92 -8.71 -1.99 10.38
N ASN A 93 -7.80 -1.06 10.66
CA ASN A 93 -7.39 -0.75 12.03
C ASN A 93 -8.55 -0.19 12.88
N CYS A 94 -9.39 0.69 12.32
CA CYS A 94 -10.56 1.23 13.01
C CYS A 94 -11.61 0.15 13.27
N GLU A 95 -11.85 -0.75 12.32
CA GLU A 95 -12.76 -1.89 12.48
C GLU A 95 -12.26 -2.83 13.59
N ASN A 96 -10.99 -3.18 13.57
CA ASN A 96 -10.35 -3.99 14.60
C ASN A 96 -10.49 -3.33 15.99
N ARG A 97 -10.23 -2.03 16.10
CA ARG A 97 -10.41 -1.29 17.35
C ARG A 97 -11.88 -1.27 17.81
N ASN A 98 -12.83 -1.12 16.89
CA ASN A 98 -14.26 -1.14 17.20
C ASN A 98 -14.69 -2.51 17.73
N THR A 99 -14.23 -3.61 17.12
CA THR A 99 -14.53 -4.96 17.63
C THR A 99 -13.95 -5.19 19.03
N LYS A 100 -12.72 -4.71 19.31
CA LYS A 100 -12.12 -4.76 20.66
C LYS A 100 -12.93 -3.96 21.68
N LEU A 101 -13.36 -2.75 21.34
CA LEU A 101 -14.22 -1.92 22.21
C LEU A 101 -15.57 -2.60 22.49
N ARG A 102 -16.24 -3.14 21.46
CA ARG A 102 -17.49 -3.89 21.64
C ARG A 102 -17.32 -5.11 22.56
N LYS A 103 -16.18 -5.83 22.46
CA LYS A 103 -15.87 -6.93 23.37
C LYS A 103 -15.67 -6.43 24.81
N SER A 104 -14.95 -5.31 24.99
CA SER A 104 -14.75 -4.68 26.30
C SER A 104 -16.06 -4.23 26.93
N ASP A 105 -16.96 -3.60 26.16
CA ASP A 105 -18.25 -3.13 26.66
C ASP A 105 -19.15 -4.29 27.10
N ARG A 106 -19.16 -5.40 26.34
CA ARG A 106 -19.86 -6.64 26.77
C ARG A 106 -19.30 -7.20 28.08
N MET A 107 -17.98 -7.14 28.28
CA MET A 107 -17.37 -7.57 29.54
C MET A 107 -17.76 -6.65 30.70
N LYS A 108 -17.73 -5.33 30.50
CA LYS A 108 -18.19 -4.35 31.49
C LYS A 108 -19.66 -4.57 31.88
N GLU A 109 -20.52 -4.85 30.91
CA GLU A 109 -21.93 -5.16 31.15
C GLU A 109 -22.09 -6.42 32.01
N LYS A 110 -21.35 -7.50 31.71
CA LYS A 110 -21.36 -8.73 32.52
C LYS A 110 -20.90 -8.47 33.96
N VAL A 111 -19.82 -7.69 34.13
CA VAL A 111 -19.31 -7.32 35.46
C VAL A 111 -20.36 -6.51 36.22
N HIS A 112 -21.02 -5.55 35.56
CA HIS A 112 -22.09 -4.77 36.17
C HIS A 112 -23.26 -5.64 36.62
N GLN A 113 -23.69 -6.61 35.79
CA GLN A 113 -24.74 -7.56 36.14
C GLN A 113 -24.35 -8.45 37.33
N ARG A 114 -23.11 -8.97 37.39
CA ARG A 114 -22.60 -9.72 38.54
C ARG A 114 -22.64 -8.87 39.82
N ASN A 115 -22.20 -7.62 39.73
CA ASN A 115 -22.17 -6.68 40.85
C ASN A 115 -23.58 -6.35 41.37
N LEU A 116 -24.55 -6.14 40.47
CA LEU A 116 -25.97 -5.97 40.83
C LEU A 116 -26.53 -7.21 41.54
N ARG A 117 -26.20 -8.41 41.04
CA ARG A 117 -26.65 -9.68 41.64
C ARG A 117 -26.08 -9.88 43.05
N LEU A 118 -24.79 -9.62 43.23
CA LEU A 118 -24.12 -9.69 44.54
C LEU A 118 -24.72 -8.68 45.52
N LYS A 119 -24.94 -7.43 45.10
CA LYS A 119 -25.61 -6.41 45.93
C LYS A 119 -26.99 -6.86 46.40
N ALA A 120 -27.77 -7.48 45.51
CA ALA A 120 -29.09 -8.02 45.87
C ALA A 120 -29.00 -9.17 46.88
N GLN A 121 -28.03 -10.08 46.73
CA GLN A 121 -27.77 -11.14 47.70
C GLN A 121 -27.41 -10.57 49.07
N ILE A 122 -26.42 -9.66 49.14
CA ILE A 122 -25.97 -9.03 50.39
C ILE A 122 -27.13 -8.30 51.07
N GLN A 123 -27.95 -7.53 50.34
CA GLN A 123 -29.14 -6.88 50.93
C GLN A 123 -30.15 -7.88 51.48
N GLY A 124 -30.35 -9.01 50.80
CA GLY A 124 -31.17 -10.12 51.30
C GLY A 124 -30.67 -10.69 52.63
N HIS A 125 -29.35 -10.77 52.81
CA HIS A 125 -28.74 -11.24 54.06
C HIS A 125 -28.80 -10.20 55.19
N VAL A 126 -28.48 -8.94 54.92
CA VAL A 126 -28.44 -7.85 55.93
C VAL A 126 -29.82 -7.54 56.49
N CYS A 127 -30.89 -7.71 55.71
CA CYS A 127 -32.27 -7.46 56.15
C CYS A 127 -33.04 -8.72 56.59
N GLY A 128 -32.43 -9.91 56.59
CA GLY A 128 -33.16 -11.19 56.54
C GLY A 128 -32.95 -12.17 57.70
N ASN A 129 -31.78 -12.79 57.86
CA ASN A 129 -31.68 -14.04 58.63
C ASN A 129 -30.43 -14.11 59.52
N LYS A 130 -30.62 -14.11 60.84
CA LYS A 130 -29.63 -14.51 61.86
C LYS A 130 -29.56 -16.04 62.05
N GLY A 131 -29.74 -16.81 60.96
CA GLY A 131 -30.08 -18.24 61.02
C GLY A 131 -28.94 -19.22 60.74
N ASP A 132 -28.11 -19.00 59.71
CA ASP A 132 -27.35 -20.11 59.14
C ASP A 132 -25.85 -19.82 59.00
N ASN A 133 -25.13 -19.88 60.12
CA ASN A 133 -23.66 -19.81 60.09
C ASN A 133 -23.05 -20.96 59.26
N GLU A 134 -23.67 -22.15 59.25
CA GLU A 134 -23.18 -23.32 58.51
C GLU A 134 -23.38 -23.17 57.00
N GLN A 135 -24.54 -22.69 56.56
CA GLN A 135 -24.80 -22.34 55.16
C GLN A 135 -23.84 -21.23 54.69
N THR A 136 -23.59 -20.23 55.55
CA THR A 136 -22.66 -19.13 55.27
C THR A 136 -21.21 -19.63 55.10
N ILE A 137 -20.77 -20.57 55.94
CA ILE A 137 -19.44 -21.18 55.82
C ILE A 137 -19.35 -22.02 54.53
N LEU A 138 -20.39 -22.77 54.18
CA LEU A 138 -20.42 -23.56 52.94
C LEU A 138 -20.45 -22.70 51.68
N GLU A 139 -21.16 -21.57 51.71
CA GLU A 139 -21.19 -20.61 50.60
C GLU A 139 -19.86 -19.84 50.50
N ALA A 140 -19.24 -19.47 51.62
CA ALA A 140 -17.90 -18.89 51.64
C ALA A 140 -16.84 -19.88 51.11
N LEU A 141 -16.95 -21.16 51.47
CA LEU A 141 -16.09 -22.22 50.96
C LEU A 141 -16.29 -22.44 49.45
N ALA A 142 -17.52 -22.43 48.96
CA ALA A 142 -17.81 -22.54 47.54
C ALA A 142 -17.26 -21.34 46.74
N ALA A 143 -17.43 -20.12 47.25
CA ALA A 143 -16.88 -18.91 46.65
C ALA A 143 -15.34 -18.89 46.68
N ALA A 144 -14.73 -19.39 47.77
CA ALA A 144 -13.28 -19.56 47.86
C ALA A 144 -12.78 -20.57 46.82
N ASN A 145 -13.47 -21.71 46.66
CA ASN A 145 -13.10 -22.72 45.65
C ASN A 145 -13.22 -22.19 44.23
N GLU A 146 -14.31 -21.48 43.88
CA GLU A 146 -14.46 -20.86 42.56
C GLU A 146 -13.34 -19.86 42.28
N ARG A 147 -12.93 -19.10 43.30
CA ARG A 147 -11.85 -18.11 43.17
C ARG A 147 -10.46 -18.74 43.09
N ILE A 148 -10.23 -19.84 43.81
CA ILE A 148 -9.01 -20.66 43.68
C ILE A 148 -8.93 -21.23 42.26
N GLU A 149 -10.02 -21.76 41.71
CA GLU A 149 -10.05 -22.27 40.34
C GLU A 149 -9.78 -21.17 39.29
N GLU A 150 -10.32 -19.96 39.50
CA GLU A 150 -10.00 -18.80 38.65
C GLU A 150 -8.51 -18.40 38.71
N LEU A 151 -7.90 -18.44 39.90
CA LEU A 151 -6.47 -18.17 40.11
C LEU A 151 -5.58 -19.26 39.51
N GLU A 152 -5.92 -20.53 39.71
CA GLU A 152 -5.21 -21.67 39.15
C GLU A 152 -5.23 -21.62 37.62
N LYS A 153 -6.38 -21.34 37.02
CA LYS A 153 -6.52 -21.22 35.55
C LYS A 153 -5.78 -20.01 34.98
N ALA A 154 -5.72 -18.90 35.71
CA ALA A 154 -4.95 -17.72 35.31
C ALA A 154 -3.44 -17.97 35.48
N GLY A 155 -3.04 -18.65 36.55
CA GLY A 155 -1.67 -19.07 36.83
C GLY A 155 -1.16 -20.09 35.82
N GLU A 156 -1.97 -21.07 35.44
CA GLU A 156 -1.66 -22.08 34.42
C GLU A 156 -1.37 -21.41 33.07
N LYS A 157 -2.20 -20.43 32.65
CA LYS A 157 -1.93 -19.66 31.43
C LYS A 157 -0.66 -18.82 31.48
N LEU A 158 -0.30 -18.32 32.66
CA LEU A 158 0.96 -17.59 32.86
C LEU A 158 2.15 -18.54 32.80
N LEU A 159 2.03 -19.74 33.40
CA LEU A 159 3.04 -20.80 33.34
C LEU A 159 3.21 -21.32 31.91
N ASP A 160 2.12 -21.57 31.19
CA ASP A 160 2.14 -21.94 29.77
C ASP A 160 2.87 -20.86 28.95
N ALA A 161 2.55 -19.58 29.16
CA ALA A 161 3.22 -18.47 28.47
C ALA A 161 4.72 -18.35 28.82
N LEU A 162 5.14 -18.78 30.02
CA LEU A 162 6.53 -18.83 30.45
C LEU A 162 7.28 -20.05 29.87
N ASP A 163 6.65 -21.23 29.80
CA ASP A 163 7.22 -22.45 29.23
C ASP A 163 7.46 -22.30 27.72
N TRP A 164 6.52 -21.66 27.01
CA TRP A 164 6.70 -21.28 25.60
C TRP A 164 7.88 -20.31 25.38
N MET A 165 8.28 -19.56 26.40
CA MET A 165 9.42 -18.65 26.36
C MET A 165 10.75 -19.35 26.73
N GLY A 166 10.69 -20.44 27.51
CA GLY A 166 11.84 -21.25 27.91
C GLY A 166 12.28 -22.29 26.86
N ASP A 167 11.35 -22.83 26.08
CA ASP A 167 11.65 -23.81 25.02
C ASP A 167 12.16 -23.17 23.71
N SER A 168 12.09 -21.85 23.58
CA SER A 168 12.57 -21.11 22.41
C SER A 168 14.07 -20.80 22.42
N ASP A 169 14.81 -21.17 23.47
CA ASP A 169 16.26 -20.88 23.62
C ASP A 169 17.15 -22.13 23.47
N GLY A 170 16.65 -23.16 22.76
CA GLY A 170 17.25 -24.49 22.75
C GLY A 170 17.27 -25.20 21.39
N SER A 171 17.47 -24.50 20.27
CA SER A 171 17.86 -25.18 19.02
C SER A 171 18.72 -24.30 18.13
N ASP A 172 20.03 -24.52 18.23
CA ASP A 172 21.00 -24.22 17.19
C ASP A 172 20.65 -25.04 15.94
N SER A 173 19.78 -24.50 15.09
CA SER A 173 19.56 -25.03 13.75
C SER A 173 19.36 -23.88 12.77
N SER A 174 20.43 -23.64 12.03
CA SER A 174 20.49 -22.87 10.81
C SER A 174 19.30 -23.11 9.88
N GLU A 175 18.47 -22.10 9.66
CA GLU A 175 17.89 -21.79 8.35
C GLU A 175 17.09 -20.48 8.41
N GLU A 176 17.19 -19.73 7.32
CA GLU A 176 16.57 -18.43 7.09
C GLU A 176 15.04 -18.50 7.30
N GLY A 177 14.50 -17.76 8.29
CA GLY A 177 13.07 -17.79 8.59
C GLY A 177 12.62 -16.66 9.50
N GLU A 178 11.97 -15.66 8.89
CA GLU A 178 10.95 -14.74 9.42
C GLU A 178 10.91 -14.48 10.95
N GLU A 179 11.56 -13.39 11.35
CA GLU A 179 11.53 -12.78 12.69
C GLU A 179 10.18 -12.11 13.06
N GLU A 180 9.03 -12.73 12.77
CA GLU A 180 7.71 -12.13 13.11
C GLU A 180 7.03 -12.77 14.35
N ASN A 181 7.59 -13.85 14.89
CA ASN A 181 7.00 -14.58 16.02
C ASN A 181 7.47 -14.15 17.41
N GLY A 182 8.57 -13.39 17.52
CA GLY A 182 9.12 -12.97 18.81
C GLY A 182 8.30 -11.90 19.54
N GLU A 183 7.65 -11.01 18.79
CA GLU A 183 6.89 -9.89 19.35
C GLU A 183 5.49 -10.33 19.82
N LEU A 184 4.84 -11.25 19.09
CA LEU A 184 3.59 -11.90 19.49
C LEU A 184 3.71 -12.70 20.78
N SER A 185 4.83 -13.38 20.99
CA SER A 185 5.07 -14.20 22.19
C SER A 185 5.26 -13.34 23.45
N ARG A 186 5.97 -12.20 23.34
CA ARG A 186 6.09 -11.24 24.46
C ARG A 186 4.77 -10.55 24.80
N VAL A 187 3.96 -10.22 23.80
CA VAL A 187 2.63 -9.62 24.03
C VAL A 187 1.73 -10.60 24.79
N GLY A 188 1.76 -11.89 24.44
CA GLY A 188 1.02 -12.95 25.16
C GLY A 188 1.41 -13.09 26.63
N LEU A 189 2.71 -13.03 26.95
CA LEU A 189 3.18 -13.09 28.34
C LEU A 189 2.72 -11.88 29.16
N VAL A 190 2.85 -10.67 28.60
CA VAL A 190 2.43 -9.44 29.30
C VAL A 190 0.92 -9.43 29.53
N GLU A 191 0.12 -9.90 28.58
CA GLU A 191 -1.33 -10.03 28.75
C GLU A 191 -1.70 -11.05 29.85
N ALA A 192 -0.98 -12.18 29.92
CA ALA A 192 -1.18 -13.18 30.98
C ALA A 192 -0.77 -12.67 32.37
N GLU A 193 0.36 -11.95 32.47
CA GLU A 193 0.82 -11.35 33.73
C GLU A 193 -0.17 -10.28 34.24
N VAL A 194 -0.63 -9.40 33.35
CA VAL A 194 -1.62 -8.36 33.68
C VAL A 194 -2.94 -8.99 34.14
N ALA A 195 -3.38 -10.07 33.51
CA ALA A 195 -4.57 -10.80 33.92
C ALA A 195 -4.41 -11.44 35.31
N PHE A 196 -3.27 -12.07 35.59
CA PHE A 196 -2.99 -12.70 36.89
C PHE A 196 -2.87 -11.66 38.02
N ARG A 197 -2.12 -10.58 37.81
CA ARG A 197 -2.03 -9.46 38.77
C ARG A 197 -3.37 -8.78 38.99
N GLY A 198 -4.15 -8.57 37.93
CA GLY A 198 -5.47 -7.94 38.05
C GLY A 198 -6.43 -8.72 38.96
N ILE A 199 -6.28 -10.03 39.08
CA ILE A 199 -7.05 -10.89 39.98
C ILE A 199 -6.56 -10.79 41.43
N LEU A 200 -5.25 -10.65 41.65
CA LEU A 200 -4.61 -10.51 42.98
C LEU A 200 -4.76 -9.10 43.57
N GLU A 201 -4.67 -8.07 42.73
CA GLU A 201 -4.79 -6.67 43.12
C GLU A 201 -6.24 -6.18 43.20
N ASP A 202 -7.19 -7.01 42.75
CA ASP A 202 -8.63 -6.77 42.83
C ASP A 202 -9.04 -6.45 44.28
N GLU A 203 -9.64 -5.27 44.46
CA GLU A 203 -10.11 -4.81 45.77
C GLU A 203 -11.10 -5.80 46.39
N THR A 204 -11.91 -6.47 45.55
CA THR A 204 -12.88 -7.48 46.01
C THR A 204 -12.18 -8.76 46.49
N PHE A 205 -11.06 -9.13 45.87
CA PHE A 205 -10.24 -10.26 46.31
C PHE A 205 -9.57 -9.96 47.65
N ARG A 206 -9.10 -8.72 47.82
CA ARG A 206 -8.51 -8.25 49.09
C ARG A 206 -9.53 -8.24 50.23
N GLU A 207 -10.74 -7.76 49.96
CA GLU A 207 -11.86 -7.76 50.91
C GLU A 207 -12.32 -9.18 51.29
N HIS A 208 -12.45 -10.08 50.31
CA HIS A 208 -12.79 -11.49 50.60
C HIS A 208 -11.68 -12.22 51.36
N LYS A 209 -10.42 -11.96 51.03
CA LYS A 209 -9.28 -12.53 51.74
C LYS A 209 -9.25 -12.07 53.21
N ALA A 210 -9.46 -10.78 53.46
CA ALA A 210 -9.54 -10.24 54.82
C ALA A 210 -10.72 -10.85 55.61
N LEU A 211 -11.89 -11.03 54.96
CA LEU A 211 -13.04 -11.70 55.56
C LEU A 211 -12.74 -13.19 55.89
N TRP A 212 -12.01 -13.89 55.04
CA TRP A 212 -11.60 -15.27 55.28
C TRP A 212 -10.55 -15.38 56.39
N GLU A 213 -9.61 -14.45 56.46
CA GLU A 213 -8.63 -14.35 57.55
C GLU A 213 -9.35 -14.12 58.90
N ASP A 214 -10.33 -13.21 58.95
CA ASP A 214 -11.18 -12.96 60.12
C ASP A 214 -12.05 -14.18 60.53
N LEU A 215 -12.33 -15.11 59.61
CA LEU A 215 -13.08 -16.34 59.87
C LEU A 215 -12.20 -17.51 60.33
N LEU A 216 -10.89 -17.45 60.07
CA LEU A 216 -9.91 -18.50 60.38
C LEU A 216 -9.10 -18.20 61.65
N GLU A 217 -8.96 -16.93 62.05
CA GLU A 217 -8.44 -16.54 63.35
C GLU A 217 -9.59 -16.48 64.38
N PRO A 218 -9.58 -17.33 65.45
CA PRO A 218 -10.62 -17.34 66.47
C PRO A 218 -10.60 -16.14 67.41
#